data_AF-A0A5E4EIQ7-F1
#
_entry.id   AF-A0A5E4EIQ7-F1
#
_cell.length_a   1.000
_cell.length_b   1.000
_cell.length_c   1.000
_cell.angle_alpha   90.00
_cell.angle_beta   90.00
_cell.angle_gamma   90.00
#
_symmetry.space_group_name_H-M   'P 1'
#
loop_
_entity.id
_entity.type
_entity.pdbx_description
1 polymer ?
#
loop_
_entity_poly.entity_id
_entity_poly.type
_entity_poly.pdbx_seq_one_letter_code
_entity_poly.pdbx_strand_id
1 'polypeptide(L)'
;MPDDHPLCVPPNLGPGTKGQNCVYGLFYYDRSSTYGPFGFDTFTFLSEQGQLAIPNVAFGWGLFNKVNFNDYFHGHDNPIGGILGLGRGHPTELDECGKN
;
A
#
# COMPACT_ATOMS: atom_id res chain seq x y z
N MET A 1 -2.45 3.90 -11.56
CA MET A 1 -3.09 5.23 -11.52
C MET A 1 -2.30 6.18 -12.41
N PRO A 2 -2.95 7.07 -13.18
CA PRO A 2 -2.27 8.13 -13.95
C PRO A 2 -1.40 9.02 -13.04
N ASP A 3 -0.33 9.59 -13.59
CA ASP A 3 0.59 10.49 -12.85
C ASP A 3 0.06 11.92 -12.71
N ASP A 4 -0.94 12.31 -13.49
CA ASP A 4 -1.69 13.57 -13.36
C ASP A 4 -2.84 13.50 -12.35
N HIS A 5 -3.04 12.34 -11.71
CA HIS A 5 -4.09 12.15 -10.71
C HIS A 5 -3.83 13.04 -9.47
N PRO A 6 -4.84 13.68 -8.86
CA PRO A 6 -4.66 14.58 -7.71
C PRO A 6 -3.96 13.95 -6.49
N LEU A 7 -3.99 12.62 -6.40
CA LEU A 7 -3.33 11.85 -5.34
C LEU A 7 -1.87 11.51 -5.66
N CYS A 8 -1.41 11.68 -6.91
CA CYS A 8 -0.03 11.44 -7.30
C CYS A 8 0.88 12.63 -6.95
N VAL A 9 1.02 12.90 -5.65
CA VAL A 9 1.76 14.06 -5.16
C VAL A 9 2.89 13.65 -4.19
N PRO A 10 4.03 14.36 -4.20
CA PRO A 10 5.13 14.12 -3.26
C PRO A 10 4.69 14.18 -1.79
N PRO A 11 5.42 13.56 -0.85
CA PRO A 11 6.78 13.02 -1.00
C PRO A 11 6.88 11.55 -1.37
N ASN A 12 5.84 10.75 -1.10
CA ASN A 12 5.89 9.29 -1.26
C ASN A 12 5.31 8.81 -2.60
N LEU A 13 4.58 9.67 -3.29
CA LEU A 13 3.99 9.40 -4.60
C LEU A 13 4.58 10.36 -5.63
N GLY A 14 4.74 9.88 -6.86
CA GLY A 14 5.23 10.71 -7.95
C GLY A 14 5.21 10.00 -9.31
N PRO A 15 5.56 10.71 -10.38
CA PRO A 15 5.59 10.14 -11.72
C PRO A 15 6.68 9.05 -11.82
N GLY A 16 6.32 7.91 -12.39
CA GLY A 16 7.29 6.86 -12.73
C GLY A 16 8.27 7.29 -13.83
N THR A 17 9.32 6.50 -14.05
CA THR A 17 10.41 6.80 -15.00
C THR A 17 9.97 6.99 -16.46
N LYS A 18 8.75 6.58 -16.83
CA LYS A 18 8.16 6.80 -18.15
C LYS A 18 7.01 7.82 -18.17
N GLY A 19 6.72 8.50 -17.06
CA GLY A 19 5.71 9.58 -17.00
C GLY A 19 4.31 9.17 -17.47
N GLN A 20 3.88 7.97 -17.08
CA GLN A 20 2.56 7.43 -17.46
C GLN A 20 1.79 6.85 -16.28
N ASN A 21 2.47 6.54 -15.19
CA ASN A 21 1.86 5.94 -14.01
C ASN A 21 2.47 6.55 -12.76
N CYS A 22 1.61 6.79 -11.78
CA CYS A 22 2.03 7.13 -10.45
C CYS A 22 2.71 5.93 -9.78
N VAL A 23 3.87 6.17 -9.17
CA VAL A 23 4.61 5.19 -8.40
C VAL A 23 4.67 5.63 -6.95
N TYR A 24 4.70 4.65 -6.05
CA TYR A 24 4.95 4.88 -4.64
C TYR A 24 6.36 4.42 -4.26
N GLY A 25 6.92 5.09 -3.26
CA GLY A 25 8.14 4.68 -2.59
C GLY A 25 7.99 4.88 -1.09
N LEU A 26 8.13 3.79 -0.32
CA LEU A 26 8.10 3.83 1.14
C LEU A 26 9.43 3.35 1.70
N PHE A 27 9.90 4.09 2.72
CA PHE A 27 11.06 3.73 3.52
C PHE A 27 10.59 3.52 4.96
N TYR A 28 10.84 2.33 5.48
CA TYR A 28 10.49 1.99 6.84
C TYR A 28 11.66 2.25 7.79
N TYR A 29 11.37 2.29 9.09
CA TYR A 29 12.33 2.61 10.14
C TYR A 29 13.53 1.65 10.19
N ASP A 30 13.31 0.38 9.87
CA ASP A 30 14.35 -0.67 9.79
C ASP A 30 15.23 -0.55 8.53
N ARG A 31 15.09 0.54 7.77
CA ARG A 31 15.74 0.80 6.48
C ARG A 31 15.29 -0.12 5.35
N SER A 32 14.24 -0.92 5.57
CA SER A 32 13.58 -1.60 4.48
C SER A 32 12.85 -0.61 3.59
N SER A 33 12.63 -0.99 2.34
CA SER A 33 11.90 -0.15 1.40
C SER A 33 11.08 -0.98 0.42
N THR A 34 10.06 -0.36 -0.13
CA THR A 34 9.19 -0.94 -1.16
C THR A 34 8.84 0.12 -2.19
N TYR A 35 8.83 -0.29 -3.45
CA TYR A 35 8.48 0.57 -4.57
C TYR A 35 7.63 -0.18 -5.59
N GLY A 36 6.77 0.57 -6.26
CA GLY A 36 6.05 0.07 -7.42
C GLY A 36 4.91 0.98 -7.84
N PRO A 37 4.02 0.48 -8.71
CA PRO A 37 2.84 1.21 -9.15
C PRO A 37 1.88 1.50 -7.99
N PHE A 38 1.25 2.66 -8.04
CA PHE A 38 0.15 3.03 -7.14
C PHE A 38 -1.19 2.92 -7.86
N GLY A 39 -2.22 2.43 -7.17
CA GLY A 39 -3.53 2.15 -7.75
C GLY A 39 -4.66 2.14 -6.74
N PHE A 40 -5.84 1.79 -7.22
CA PHE A 40 -7.05 1.60 -6.43
C PHE A 40 -7.62 0.21 -6.69
N ASP A 41 -8.13 -0.44 -5.66
CA ASP A 41 -8.85 -1.71 -5.79
C ASP A 41 -10.01 -1.77 -4.77
N THR A 42 -10.75 -2.86 -4.78
CA THR A 42 -11.78 -3.17 -3.80
C THR A 42 -11.23 -4.14 -2.76
N PHE A 43 -11.13 -3.69 -1.52
CA PHE A 43 -10.71 -4.56 -0.42
C PHE A 43 -11.95 -5.12 0.25
N THR A 44 -11.92 -6.40 0.57
CA THR A 44 -13.07 -7.07 1.18
C THR A 44 -12.68 -7.67 2.51
N PHE A 45 -13.37 -7.26 3.56
CA PHE A 45 -13.12 -7.65 4.94
C PHE A 45 -14.26 -8.50 5.48
N LEU A 46 -13.93 -9.42 6.37
CA LEU A 46 -14.93 -10.10 7.20
C LEU A 46 -15.14 -9.26 8.46
N SER A 47 -16.41 -9.01 8.78
CA SER A 47 -16.86 -8.30 9.98
C SER A 47 -17.88 -9.13 10.74
N GLU A 48 -18.20 -8.74 11.97
CA GLU A 48 -19.26 -9.37 12.76
C GLU A 48 -20.64 -9.33 12.08
N GLN A 49 -20.83 -8.38 11.16
CA GLN A 49 -22.08 -8.19 10.40
C GLN A 49 -22.06 -8.90 9.03
N GLY A 50 -20.98 -9.62 8.71
CA GLY A 50 -20.78 -10.29 7.43
C GLY A 50 -19.63 -9.68 6.62
N GLN A 51 -19.67 -9.86 5.30
CA GLN A 51 -18.62 -9.41 4.39
C GLN A 51 -18.83 -7.94 3.99
N LEU A 52 -17.81 -7.11 4.19
CA LEU A 52 -17.81 -5.68 3.83
C LEU A 52 -16.80 -5.44 2.71
N ALA A 53 -17.28 -4.97 1.56
CA ALA A 53 -16.43 -4.55 0.45
C ALA A 53 -16.26 -3.03 0.48
N ILE A 54 -15.01 -2.58 0.50
CA ILE A 54 -14.61 -1.17 0.45
C ILE A 54 -14.00 -0.92 -0.93
N PRO A 55 -14.71 -0.24 -1.85
CA PRO A 55 -14.17 0.07 -3.16
C PRO A 55 -13.22 1.28 -3.09
N ASN A 56 -12.39 1.43 -4.11
CA ASN A 56 -11.47 2.55 -4.28
C ASN A 56 -10.45 2.71 -3.14
N VAL A 57 -10.03 1.60 -2.52
CA VAL A 57 -8.95 1.60 -1.54
C VAL A 57 -7.64 1.85 -2.27
N ALA A 58 -6.91 2.89 -1.85
CA ALA A 58 -5.64 3.24 -2.46
C ALA A 58 -4.53 2.32 -1.94
N PHE A 59 -3.78 1.71 -2.84
CA PHE A 59 -2.74 0.75 -2.47
C PHE A 59 -1.53 0.82 -3.40
N GLY A 60 -0.38 0.43 -2.84
CA GLY A 60 0.86 0.27 -3.58
C GLY A 60 1.11 -1.20 -3.93
N TRP A 61 1.41 -1.50 -5.19
CA TRP A 61 1.83 -2.83 -5.61
C TRP A 61 3.36 -2.95 -5.58
N GLY A 62 3.89 -3.61 -4.56
CA GLY A 62 5.33 -3.73 -4.35
C GLY A 62 6.00 -4.70 -5.30
N LEU A 63 6.58 -4.18 -6.38
CA LEU A 63 7.39 -4.96 -7.34
C LEU A 63 8.87 -5.01 -6.93
N PHE A 64 9.35 -3.96 -6.25
CA PHE A 64 10.74 -3.86 -5.80
C PHE A 64 10.77 -3.73 -4.28
N ASN A 65 10.84 -4.87 -3.61
CA ASN A 65 10.79 -4.95 -2.14
C ASN A 65 12.16 -5.31 -1.58
N LYS A 66 12.63 -4.49 -0.64
CA LYS A 66 13.72 -4.80 0.28
C LYS A 66 13.17 -4.90 1.70
N VAL A 67 12.03 -5.57 1.84
CA VAL A 67 11.36 -5.82 3.12
C VAL A 67 11.70 -7.23 3.56
N ASN A 68 12.15 -7.35 4.80
CA ASN A 68 12.42 -8.65 5.38
C ASN A 68 11.17 -9.17 6.09
N PHE A 69 10.38 -9.96 5.37
CA PHE A 69 9.29 -10.72 5.98
C PHE A 69 9.78 -12.06 6.58
N ASN A 70 11.09 -12.36 6.62
CA ASN A 70 11.52 -13.63 7.22
C ASN A 70 11.27 -13.66 8.71
N ASP A 71 10.57 -14.70 9.12
CA ASP A 71 10.60 -15.21 10.46
C ASP A 71 11.68 -16.29 10.57
N TYR A 72 12.95 -15.87 10.53
CA TYR A 72 14.11 -16.80 10.54
C TYR A 72 14.11 -17.73 11.77
N PHE A 73 13.33 -17.40 12.81
CA PHE A 73 13.26 -18.16 14.06
C PHE A 73 12.23 -19.31 14.06
N HIS A 74 11.33 -19.40 13.08
CA HIS A 74 10.18 -20.34 13.15
C HIS A 74 10.11 -21.40 12.05
N GLY A 75 11.07 -21.47 11.12
CA GLY A 75 11.25 -22.63 10.22
C GLY A 75 10.13 -22.89 9.21
N HIS A 76 9.25 -21.91 8.97
CA HIS A 76 8.12 -21.99 8.05
C HIS A 76 8.08 -20.79 7.11
N ASP A 77 7.50 -20.97 5.92
CA ASP A 77 7.24 -19.89 4.96
C ASP A 77 6.31 -18.85 5.62
N ASN A 78 6.71 -17.57 5.59
CA ASN A 78 5.86 -16.50 6.10
C ASN A 78 4.74 -16.18 5.09
N PRO A 79 3.45 -16.34 5.45
CA PRO A 79 2.34 -16.05 4.55
C PRO A 79 2.06 -14.56 4.32
N ILE A 80 2.81 -13.65 4.95
CA ILE A 80 2.62 -12.20 4.80
C ILE A 80 2.91 -11.78 3.34
N GLY A 81 1.88 -11.30 2.65
CA GLY A 81 1.97 -10.78 1.29
C GLY A 81 2.10 -9.25 1.18
N GLY A 82 2.06 -8.52 2.30
CA GLY A 82 2.09 -7.06 2.29
C GLY A 82 2.01 -6.41 3.67
N ILE A 83 1.99 -5.08 3.70
CA ILE A 83 1.92 -4.27 4.91
C ILE A 83 0.66 -3.42 4.88
N LEU A 84 -0.07 -3.42 5.98
CA LEU A 84 -1.28 -2.63 6.16
C LEU A 84 -0.99 -1.41 7.05
N GLY A 85 -1.05 -0.22 6.48
CA GLY A 85 -0.68 1.02 7.15
C GLY A 85 -1.84 1.63 7.93
N LEU A 86 -1.83 1.49 9.26
CA LEU A 86 -2.81 2.11 10.16
C LEU A 86 -2.35 3.49 10.71
N GLY A 87 -1.48 4.18 9.96
CA GLY A 87 -1.06 5.54 10.31
C GLY A 87 -2.15 6.58 10.03
N ARG A 88 -1.96 7.81 10.51
CA ARG A 88 -2.72 8.98 10.05
C ARG A 88 -1.93 9.69 8.95
N GLY A 89 -2.55 9.98 7.81
CA GLY A 89 -1.89 10.65 6.69
C GLY A 89 -2.45 10.20 5.33
N HIS A 90 -2.39 11.09 4.34
CA HIS A 90 -3.00 10.81 3.04
C HIS A 90 -2.01 10.16 2.05
N PRO A 91 -2.39 9.08 1.34
CA PRO A 91 -3.48 8.13 1.60
C PRO A 91 -3.02 6.97 2.51
N THR A 92 -3.74 6.72 3.60
CA THR A 92 -3.58 5.55 4.49
C THR A 92 -4.95 4.89 4.68
N GLU A 93 -4.95 3.60 5.01
CA GLU A 93 -6.18 2.83 5.08
C GLU A 93 -7.14 3.31 6.19
N LEU A 94 -6.62 3.80 7.33
CA LEU A 94 -7.47 4.40 8.37
C LEU A 94 -8.17 5.67 7.91
N ASP A 95 -7.50 6.49 7.09
CA ASP A 95 -8.10 7.71 6.54
C ASP A 95 -9.17 7.39 5.47
N GLU A 96 -9.14 6.18 4.89
CA GLU A 96 -10.14 5.71 3.92
C GLU A 96 -11.34 5.05 4.60
N CYS A 97 -11.10 4.21 5.62
CA CYS A 97 -12.15 3.59 6.42
C CYS A 97 -12.92 4.61 7.29
N GLY A 98 -12.27 5.71 7.72
CA GLY A 98 -12.88 6.73 8.57
C GLY A 98 -13.74 7.78 7.86
N LYS A 99 -13.88 7.72 6.52
CA LYS A 99 -14.61 8.71 5.71
C LYS A 99 -16.09 8.38 5.44
N ASN A 100 -16.66 7.41 6.16
CA ASN A 100 -18.08 7.05 6.06
C ASN A 100 -18.98 7.88 6.96
#